data_AF-A0A1Y5PD87-F1
#
_entry.id   AF-A0A1Y5PD87-F1
#
_cell.length_a   1.000
_cell.length_b   1.000
_cell.length_c   1.000
_cell.angle_alpha   90.00
_cell.angle_beta   90.00
_cell.angle_gamma   90.00
#
_symmetry.space_group_name_H-M   'P 1'
#
loop_
_entity.id
_entity.type
_entity.pdbx_description
1 polymer ?
#
loop_
_entity_poly.entity_id
_entity_poly.type
_entity_poly.pdbx_seq_one_letter_code
_entity_poly.pdbx_strand_id
1 'polypeptide(L)'
;MASKRNRSRKPKDNAPAGPKLASELFSELNATFYEDDPSQYLLVKIEALTLMLAPAEALAPAYESERVVGASRRVGTPVPSKEARDRYVRTECVLVLHHASETLLRLFFAHSEKQDCPWLGMAASVNFAQFKEKVGIALRNGFDRDAVALVFLGGTDPGDAALDAQADEFNDTVSAWQLLLETAAHTVLSESFLYNAAKHGLTIVHTDESTQMAFTPPGGDPVQLLAGSQFAYLHKPQTPGRKGGTEWWVSLTHTLPDQDIETASLIQQAVSSLWNVARRRYTGQASEVWLTPAQAVRDAIYGPVAVKGGHVRTLTHELVKKDANGRFNGVDMHLSGPGLPDESEWSHGAADYGPLPCQIALPVRQQDKRIVSTSSRKLLPFAPNWSSRV
;
A
#
# COMPACT_ATOMS: atom_id res chain seq x y z
N MET A 1 29.81 29.59 -44.81
CA MET A 1 29.82 29.20 -43.38
C MET A 1 29.09 27.87 -43.24
N ALA A 2 29.75 26.88 -42.66
CA ALA A 2 29.48 25.45 -42.86
C ALA A 2 28.34 24.89 -41.99
N SER A 3 27.57 23.99 -42.62
CA SER A 3 26.53 23.15 -42.05
C SER A 3 27.07 22.22 -40.95
N LYS A 4 26.48 22.30 -39.74
CA LYS A 4 26.78 21.40 -38.62
C LYS A 4 26.09 20.05 -38.84
N ARG A 5 26.86 19.08 -39.34
CA ARG A 5 26.49 17.66 -39.44
C ARG A 5 26.15 17.09 -38.06
N ASN A 6 24.93 16.60 -37.94
CA ASN A 6 24.43 15.75 -36.88
C ASN A 6 25.30 14.47 -36.79
N ARG A 7 26.08 14.31 -35.71
CA ARG A 7 26.80 13.07 -35.43
C ARG A 7 25.81 12.06 -34.88
N SER A 8 25.34 11.15 -35.73
CA SER A 8 24.64 9.94 -35.34
C SER A 8 25.48 9.15 -34.34
N ARG A 9 25.00 9.02 -33.10
CA ARG A 9 25.53 8.06 -32.13
C ARG A 9 25.36 6.67 -32.73
N LYS A 10 26.48 5.98 -33.02
CA LYS A 10 26.45 4.55 -33.36
C LYS A 10 25.73 3.78 -32.24
N PRO A 11 24.93 2.75 -32.57
CA PRO A 11 24.44 1.83 -31.56
C PRO A 11 25.65 1.22 -30.86
N LYS A 12 25.66 1.24 -29.53
CA LYS A 12 26.63 0.47 -28.75
C LYS A 12 26.37 -1.00 -29.09
N ASP A 13 27.39 -1.67 -29.61
CA ASP A 13 27.38 -3.11 -29.84
C ASP A 13 26.84 -3.82 -28.59
N ASN A 14 25.90 -4.75 -28.81
CA ASN A 14 25.32 -5.59 -27.78
C ASN A 14 26.44 -6.29 -27.03
N ALA A 15 26.70 -5.86 -25.80
CA ALA A 15 27.54 -6.63 -24.88
C ALA A 15 27.00 -8.06 -24.85
N PRO A 16 27.86 -9.09 -24.90
CA PRO A 16 27.41 -10.47 -24.83
C PRO A 16 26.57 -10.63 -23.56
N ALA A 17 25.36 -11.15 -23.72
CA ALA A 17 24.48 -11.43 -22.59
C ALA A 17 25.27 -12.29 -21.60
N GLY A 18 25.44 -11.77 -20.38
CA GLY A 18 26.12 -12.51 -19.32
C GLY A 18 25.47 -13.88 -19.08
N PRO A 19 26.13 -14.75 -18.31
CA PRO A 19 25.59 -16.07 -18.01
C PRO A 19 24.17 -15.96 -17.45
N LYS A 20 23.25 -16.80 -17.97
CA LYS A 20 21.87 -16.87 -17.49
C LYS A 20 21.81 -17.64 -16.18
N LEU A 21 20.87 -17.28 -15.30
CA LEU A 21 20.59 -18.04 -14.09
C LEU A 21 20.09 -19.45 -14.46
N ALA A 22 20.54 -20.47 -13.73
CA ALA A 22 20.05 -21.84 -13.88
C ALA A 22 18.59 -21.91 -13.39
N SER A 23 17.67 -22.44 -14.20
CA SER A 23 16.24 -22.53 -13.86
C SER A 23 16.00 -23.54 -12.74
N GLU A 24 16.89 -24.51 -12.58
CA GLU A 24 16.91 -25.47 -11.47
C GLU A 24 17.05 -24.77 -10.11
N LEU A 25 17.56 -23.54 -10.08
CA LEU A 25 17.66 -22.73 -8.86
C LEU A 25 16.30 -22.22 -8.37
N PHE A 26 15.30 -22.10 -9.25
CA PHE A 26 14.02 -21.48 -8.92
C PHE A 26 13.23 -22.30 -7.88
N SER A 27 13.37 -23.63 -7.89
CA SER A 27 12.72 -24.50 -6.90
C SER A 27 13.21 -24.20 -5.48
N GLU A 28 14.53 -24.02 -5.31
CA GLU A 28 15.19 -23.66 -4.05
C GLU A 28 14.92 -22.20 -3.67
N LEU A 29 15.00 -21.26 -4.63
CA LEU A 29 14.68 -19.85 -4.38
C LEU A 29 13.25 -19.65 -3.89
N ASN A 30 12.28 -20.28 -4.55
CA ASN A 30 10.88 -20.19 -4.13
C ASN A 30 10.69 -20.88 -2.78
N ALA A 31 11.30 -22.05 -2.56
CA ALA A 31 11.18 -22.74 -1.28
C ALA A 31 11.68 -21.86 -0.11
N THR A 32 12.81 -21.18 -0.27
CA THR A 32 13.32 -20.20 0.71
C THR A 32 12.41 -18.98 0.82
N PHE A 33 12.00 -18.39 -0.32
CA PHE A 33 11.26 -17.13 -0.32
C PHE A 33 9.93 -17.24 0.44
N TYR A 34 9.26 -18.41 0.37
CA TYR A 34 7.99 -18.67 1.04
C TYR A 34 8.14 -19.34 2.42
N GLU A 35 9.32 -19.33 3.05
CA GLU A 35 9.47 -19.73 4.47
C GLU A 35 8.90 -18.67 5.43
N ASP A 36 9.00 -17.41 5.05
CA ASP A 36 8.45 -16.28 5.79
C ASP A 36 7.02 -15.95 5.35
N ASP A 37 6.33 -15.07 6.09
CA ASP A 37 5.02 -14.51 5.73
C ASP A 37 5.06 -12.97 5.86
N PRO A 38 5.12 -12.22 4.75
CA PRO A 38 5.18 -10.77 4.79
C PRO A 38 3.89 -10.13 5.33
N SER A 39 2.76 -10.86 5.31
CA SER A 39 1.51 -10.36 5.88
C SER A 39 1.59 -10.25 7.41
N GLN A 40 2.36 -11.11 8.08
CA GLN A 40 2.57 -11.05 9.53
C GLN A 40 3.30 -9.77 9.95
N TYR A 41 4.25 -9.30 9.14
CA TYR A 41 4.92 -8.03 9.41
C TYR A 41 3.92 -6.86 9.43
N LEU A 42 3.01 -6.82 8.45
CA LEU A 42 1.97 -5.78 8.40
C LEU A 42 1.00 -5.91 9.59
N LEU A 43 0.55 -7.12 9.89
CA LEU A 43 -0.34 -7.39 11.02
C LEU A 43 0.27 -6.92 12.34
N VAL A 44 1.50 -7.35 12.66
CA VAL A 44 2.19 -6.94 13.89
C VAL A 44 2.39 -5.43 13.94
N LYS A 45 2.66 -4.78 12.80
CA LYS A 45 2.81 -3.33 12.74
C LYS A 45 1.49 -2.59 12.99
N ILE A 46 0.38 -3.09 12.43
CA ILE A 46 -0.97 -2.57 12.65
C ILE A 46 -1.36 -2.73 14.12
N GLU A 47 -1.19 -3.93 14.70
CA GLU A 47 -1.50 -4.20 16.10
C GLU A 47 -0.66 -3.35 17.06
N ALA A 48 0.65 -3.23 16.81
CA ALA A 48 1.52 -2.39 17.63
C ALA A 48 1.10 -0.90 17.60
N LEU A 49 0.59 -0.44 16.46
CA LEU A 49 0.10 0.91 16.27
C LEU A 49 -1.26 1.13 16.97
N THR A 50 -2.21 0.22 16.80
CA THR A 50 -3.54 0.33 17.43
C THR A 50 -3.48 0.20 18.95
N LEU A 51 -2.51 -0.52 19.50
CA LEU A 51 -2.26 -0.53 20.95
C LEU A 51 -2.01 0.88 21.51
N MET A 52 -1.45 1.81 20.73
CA MET A 52 -1.24 3.20 21.20
C MET A 52 -2.54 3.97 21.42
N LEU A 53 -3.68 3.46 20.94
CA LEU A 53 -5.01 4.00 21.19
C LEU A 53 -5.61 3.51 22.52
N ALA A 54 -5.00 2.52 23.16
CA ALA A 54 -5.48 2.01 24.45
C ALA A 54 -5.41 3.08 25.55
N PRO A 55 -6.26 2.97 26.60
CA PRO A 55 -6.15 3.81 27.78
C PRO A 55 -4.76 3.73 28.43
N ALA A 56 -4.30 4.82 29.04
CA ALA A 56 -2.96 4.87 29.63
C ALA A 56 -2.76 3.82 30.73
N GLU A 57 -3.82 3.53 31.47
CA GLU A 57 -3.87 2.54 32.53
C GLU A 57 -3.62 1.12 32.00
N ALA A 58 -4.12 0.82 30.79
CA ALA A 58 -3.88 -0.46 30.13
C ALA A 58 -2.44 -0.58 29.59
N LEU A 59 -1.83 0.55 29.21
CA LEU A 59 -0.46 0.60 28.69
C LEU A 59 0.61 0.60 29.80
N ALA A 60 0.28 1.10 30.99
CA ALA A 60 1.24 1.30 32.08
C ALA A 60 2.06 0.05 32.42
N PRO A 61 1.48 -1.15 32.58
CA PRO A 61 2.26 -2.35 32.89
C PRO A 61 3.32 -2.70 31.82
N ALA A 62 2.98 -2.50 30.53
CA ALA A 62 3.90 -2.74 29.42
C ALA A 62 5.00 -1.67 29.30
N TYR A 63 4.69 -0.45 29.73
CA TYR A 63 5.61 0.68 29.71
C TYR A 63 6.61 0.65 30.87
N GLU A 64 6.17 0.20 32.05
CA GLU A 64 6.96 0.08 33.27
C GLU A 64 7.88 -1.17 33.28
N SER A 65 7.57 -2.17 32.47
CA SER A 65 8.38 -3.38 32.38
C SER A 65 9.73 -3.14 31.71
N GLU A 66 10.75 -3.85 32.20
CA GLU A 66 12.06 -3.89 31.54
C GLU A 66 11.93 -4.57 30.17
N ARG A 67 12.49 -3.94 29.14
CA ARG A 67 12.49 -4.48 27.77
C ARG A 67 13.91 -4.80 27.35
N VAL A 68 14.09 -5.94 26.69
CA VAL A 68 15.40 -6.42 26.23
C VAL A 68 15.46 -6.39 24.71
N VAL A 69 16.53 -5.82 24.16
CA VAL A 69 16.84 -5.83 22.73
C VAL A 69 18.26 -6.36 22.55
N GLY A 70 18.38 -7.62 22.14
CA GLY A 70 19.67 -8.32 22.09
C GLY A 70 20.35 -8.33 23.45
N ALA A 71 21.53 -7.73 23.55
CA ALA A 71 22.28 -7.60 24.81
C ALA A 71 21.92 -6.34 25.63
N SER A 72 21.10 -5.43 25.09
CA SER A 72 20.75 -4.17 25.75
C SER A 72 19.45 -4.30 26.55
N ARG A 73 19.43 -3.69 27.75
CA ARG A 73 18.24 -3.56 28.59
C ARG A 73 17.75 -2.12 28.59
N ARG A 74 16.44 -1.95 28.52
CA ARG A 74 15.75 -0.66 28.63
C ARG A 74 14.87 -0.71 29.86
N VAL A 75 15.17 0.17 30.81
CA VAL A 75 14.33 0.34 32.00
C VAL A 75 12.93 0.81 31.61
N GLY A 76 11.98 0.55 32.50
CA GLY A 76 10.62 1.06 32.38
C GLY A 76 10.59 2.57 32.22
N THR A 77 9.60 3.05 31.47
CA THR A 77 9.38 4.47 31.17
C THR A 77 7.91 4.77 31.36
N PRO A 78 7.51 6.00 31.74
CA PRO A 78 6.10 6.35 31.81
C PRO A 78 5.44 6.23 30.43
N VAL A 79 4.14 5.99 30.43
CA VAL A 79 3.32 6.03 29.21
C VAL A 79 3.39 7.46 28.63
N PRO A 80 3.63 7.63 27.31
CA PRO A 80 3.61 8.94 26.68
C PRO A 80 2.25 9.63 26.83
N SER A 81 2.24 10.96 26.84
CA SER A 81 1.00 11.74 26.92
C SER A 81 0.04 11.37 25.78
N LYS A 82 -1.26 11.59 25.99
CA LYS A 82 -2.28 11.30 24.96
C LYS A 82 -1.95 12.03 23.65
N GLU A 83 -1.56 13.30 23.74
CA GLU A 83 -1.22 14.13 22.57
C GLU A 83 0.00 13.58 21.83
N ALA A 84 1.01 13.07 22.55
CA ALA A 84 2.17 12.45 21.94
C ALA A 84 1.80 11.14 21.22
N ARG A 85 0.92 10.32 21.83
CA ARG A 85 0.40 9.09 21.22
C ARG A 85 -0.47 9.40 20.00
N ASP A 86 -1.38 10.36 20.06
CA ASP A 86 -2.24 10.74 18.93
C ASP A 86 -1.42 11.24 17.73
N ARG A 87 -0.37 12.05 17.98
CA ARG A 87 0.56 12.47 16.92
C ARG A 87 1.33 11.30 16.32
N TYR A 88 1.81 10.38 17.17
CA TYR A 88 2.47 9.15 16.72
C TYR A 88 1.54 8.32 15.84
N VAL A 89 0.31 8.07 16.31
CA VAL A 89 -0.67 7.25 15.59
C VAL A 89 -0.98 7.83 14.22
N ARG A 90 -1.30 9.13 14.14
CA ARG A 90 -1.61 9.79 12.86
C ARG A 90 -0.47 9.64 11.86
N THR A 91 0.77 9.82 12.31
CA THR A 91 1.93 9.76 11.43
C THR A 91 2.21 8.33 10.98
N GLU A 92 2.18 7.38 11.91
CA GLU A 92 2.45 5.98 11.59
C GLU A 92 1.33 5.35 10.76
N CYS A 93 0.07 5.75 10.91
CA CYS A 93 -1.02 5.32 10.03
C CYS A 93 -0.71 5.60 8.55
N VAL A 94 -0.26 6.82 8.23
CA VAL A 94 0.18 7.17 6.86
C VAL A 94 1.36 6.31 6.42
N LEU A 95 2.35 6.11 7.28
CA LEU A 95 3.53 5.31 6.94
C LEU A 95 3.19 3.82 6.73
N VAL A 96 2.28 3.28 7.54
CA VAL A 96 1.78 1.90 7.43
C VAL A 96 0.98 1.73 6.14
N LEU A 97 0.02 2.61 5.86
CA LEU A 97 -0.79 2.54 4.64
C LEU A 97 0.08 2.58 3.38
N HIS A 98 1.06 3.51 3.31
CA HIS A 98 1.97 3.60 2.18
C HIS A 98 2.86 2.36 2.04
N HIS A 99 3.36 1.81 3.16
CA HIS A 99 4.16 0.60 3.14
C HIS A 99 3.34 -0.62 2.70
N ALA A 100 2.11 -0.75 3.19
CA ALA A 100 1.17 -1.81 2.80
C ALA A 100 0.85 -1.71 1.30
N SER A 101 0.52 -0.50 0.82
CA SER A 101 0.21 -0.21 -0.59
C SER A 101 1.38 -0.55 -1.52
N GLU A 102 2.58 -0.10 -1.19
CA GLU A 102 3.79 -0.42 -1.97
C GLU A 102 4.07 -1.93 -1.97
N THR A 103 3.95 -2.58 -0.81
CA THR A 103 4.13 -4.04 -0.68
C THR A 103 3.14 -4.82 -1.55
N LEU A 104 1.85 -4.47 -1.48
CA LEU A 104 0.79 -5.10 -2.27
C LEU A 104 1.08 -5.02 -3.77
N LEU A 105 1.34 -3.80 -4.27
CA LEU A 105 1.59 -3.57 -5.70
C LEU A 105 2.83 -4.30 -6.19
N ARG A 106 3.91 -4.29 -5.40
CA ARG A 106 5.15 -4.99 -5.75
C ARG A 106 4.96 -6.49 -5.81
N LEU A 107 4.30 -7.06 -4.79
CA LEU A 107 4.00 -8.49 -4.75
C LEU A 107 3.07 -8.89 -5.91
N PHE A 108 2.00 -8.13 -6.15
CA PHE A 108 1.09 -8.37 -7.28
C PHE A 108 1.84 -8.42 -8.62
N PHE A 109 2.70 -7.44 -8.89
CA PHE A 109 3.49 -7.41 -10.12
C PHE A 109 4.52 -8.54 -10.22
N ALA A 110 5.18 -8.89 -9.12
CA ALA A 110 6.11 -10.00 -9.10
C ALA A 110 5.41 -11.34 -9.42
N HIS A 111 4.21 -11.55 -8.89
CA HIS A 111 3.46 -12.80 -9.05
C HIS A 111 2.66 -12.87 -10.36
N SER A 112 2.32 -11.74 -10.97
CA SER A 112 1.67 -11.73 -12.29
C SER A 112 2.68 -11.87 -13.43
N GLU A 113 3.86 -11.25 -13.34
CA GLU A 113 4.81 -11.17 -14.48
C GLU A 113 6.04 -12.10 -14.37
N LYS A 114 6.39 -12.55 -13.17
CA LYS A 114 7.57 -13.40 -12.91
C LYS A 114 7.17 -14.67 -12.17
N GLN A 115 6.18 -15.37 -12.72
CA GLN A 115 5.60 -16.57 -12.12
C GLN A 115 6.64 -17.66 -11.82
N ASP A 116 7.67 -17.84 -12.64
CA ASP A 116 8.65 -18.90 -12.36
C ASP A 116 9.46 -18.67 -11.07
N CYS A 117 9.72 -17.41 -10.73
CA CYS A 117 10.44 -17.03 -9.50
C CYS A 117 10.11 -15.58 -9.08
N PRO A 118 9.05 -15.36 -8.29
CA PRO A 118 8.61 -14.02 -7.88
C PRO A 118 9.66 -13.24 -7.09
N TRP A 119 10.54 -13.94 -6.36
CA TRP A 119 11.63 -13.28 -5.62
C TRP A 119 12.57 -12.49 -6.54
N LEU A 120 12.87 -13.01 -7.74
CA LEU A 120 13.65 -12.26 -8.74
C LEU A 120 12.88 -11.03 -9.25
N GLY A 121 11.56 -11.13 -9.40
CA GLY A 121 10.69 -10.00 -9.75
C GLY A 121 10.74 -8.89 -8.70
N MET A 122 10.68 -9.27 -7.41
CA MET A 122 10.82 -8.34 -6.29
C MET A 122 12.20 -7.68 -6.28
N ALA A 123 13.26 -8.48 -6.42
CA ALA A 123 14.65 -7.99 -6.41
C ALA A 123 14.98 -7.08 -7.61
N ALA A 124 14.33 -7.28 -8.77
CA ALA A 124 14.49 -6.42 -9.94
C ALA A 124 13.79 -5.06 -9.79
N SER A 125 12.84 -4.93 -8.86
CA SER A 125 11.99 -3.75 -8.71
C SER A 125 12.65 -2.62 -7.90
N VAL A 126 13.92 -2.34 -8.10
CA VAL A 126 14.66 -1.34 -7.28
C VAL A 126 14.51 0.10 -7.76
N ASN A 127 14.12 0.33 -9.02
CA ASN A 127 13.96 1.67 -9.57
C ASN A 127 12.56 2.22 -9.29
N PHE A 128 12.46 3.11 -8.30
CA PHE A 128 11.18 3.69 -7.87
C PHE A 128 10.47 4.51 -8.97
N ALA A 129 11.21 5.12 -9.89
CA ALA A 129 10.59 5.86 -11.00
C ALA A 129 9.91 4.91 -12.00
N GLN A 130 10.58 3.81 -12.36
CA GLN A 130 10.01 2.77 -13.23
C GLN A 130 8.82 2.07 -12.54
N PHE A 131 8.93 1.82 -11.23
CA PHE A 131 7.82 1.29 -10.45
C PHE A 131 6.59 2.20 -10.51
N LYS A 132 6.74 3.52 -10.26
CA LYS A 132 5.62 4.46 -10.35
C LYS A 132 5.05 4.61 -11.75
N GLU A 133 5.89 4.58 -12.79
CA GLU A 133 5.42 4.56 -14.17
C GLU A 133 4.54 3.34 -14.44
N LYS A 134 4.98 2.16 -13.99
CA LYS A 134 4.24 0.92 -14.09
C LYS A 134 2.92 0.94 -13.32
N VAL A 135 2.93 1.40 -12.08
CA VAL A 135 1.71 1.60 -11.28
C VAL A 135 0.75 2.55 -12.00
N GLY A 136 1.25 3.65 -12.56
CA GLY A 136 0.44 4.59 -13.33
C GLY A 136 -0.15 4.00 -14.61
N ILE A 137 0.55 3.10 -15.28
CA ILE A 137 0.01 2.36 -16.45
C ILE A 137 -1.10 1.41 -16.01
N ALA A 138 -0.86 0.61 -14.97
CA ALA A 138 -1.86 -0.32 -14.44
C ALA A 138 -3.13 0.42 -14.00
N LEU A 139 -2.98 1.52 -13.26
CA LEU A 139 -4.11 2.33 -12.80
C LEU A 139 -4.94 2.91 -13.96
N ARG A 140 -4.29 3.35 -15.05
CA ARG A 140 -5.02 3.88 -16.22
C ARG A 140 -5.73 2.80 -17.03
N ASN A 141 -5.15 1.61 -17.10
CA ASN A 141 -5.70 0.51 -17.89
C ASN A 141 -6.71 -0.34 -17.11
N GLY A 142 -6.76 -0.18 -15.79
CA GLY A 142 -7.40 -1.12 -14.88
C GLY A 142 -6.50 -2.32 -14.58
N PHE A 143 -6.69 -2.91 -13.40
CA PHE A 143 -6.05 -4.17 -13.04
C PHE A 143 -6.82 -5.32 -13.69
N ASP A 144 -6.12 -6.16 -14.45
CA ASP A 144 -6.72 -7.29 -15.16
C ASP A 144 -7.39 -8.27 -14.19
N ARG A 145 -8.66 -8.56 -14.43
CA ARG A 145 -9.52 -9.38 -13.55
C ARG A 145 -8.93 -10.77 -13.34
N ASP A 146 -8.47 -11.42 -14.42
CA ASP A 146 -7.97 -12.79 -14.35
C ASP A 146 -6.59 -12.86 -13.69
N ALA A 147 -5.74 -11.86 -13.92
CA ALA A 147 -4.48 -11.72 -13.19
C ALA A 147 -4.73 -11.53 -11.68
N VAL A 148 -5.71 -10.72 -11.29
CA VAL A 148 -6.10 -10.55 -9.88
C VAL A 148 -6.62 -11.87 -9.30
N ALA A 149 -7.57 -12.53 -9.94
CA ALA A 149 -8.10 -13.81 -9.50
C ALA A 149 -6.99 -14.87 -9.35
N LEU A 150 -6.11 -14.99 -10.35
CA LEU A 150 -5.01 -15.94 -10.36
C LEU A 150 -3.98 -15.69 -9.25
N VAL A 151 -3.71 -14.42 -8.92
CA VAL A 151 -2.72 -14.03 -7.91
C VAL A 151 -3.27 -14.15 -6.50
N PHE A 152 -4.50 -13.72 -6.24
CA PHE A 152 -5.06 -13.66 -4.88
C PHE A 152 -5.90 -14.88 -4.50
N LEU A 153 -6.54 -15.55 -5.46
CA LEU A 153 -7.41 -16.71 -5.22
C LEU A 153 -6.86 -18.00 -5.85
N GLY A 154 -5.88 -17.88 -6.75
CA GLY A 154 -5.13 -19.02 -7.27
C GLY A 154 -5.77 -19.73 -8.46
N GLY A 155 -6.82 -19.16 -9.05
CA GLY A 155 -7.46 -19.60 -10.29
C GLY A 155 -8.37 -18.50 -10.85
N THR A 156 -8.95 -18.71 -12.04
CA THR A 156 -9.86 -17.72 -12.66
C THR A 156 -11.33 -17.88 -12.23
N ASP A 157 -11.68 -19.00 -11.62
CA ASP A 157 -13.01 -19.28 -11.06
C ASP A 157 -12.87 -20.20 -9.83
N PRO A 158 -13.94 -20.41 -9.03
CA PRO A 158 -13.86 -21.25 -7.83
C PRO A 158 -13.37 -22.68 -8.10
N GLY A 159 -13.76 -23.26 -9.24
CA GLY A 159 -13.39 -24.62 -9.62
C GLY A 159 -11.90 -24.74 -9.95
N ASP A 160 -11.38 -23.84 -10.79
CA ASP A 160 -9.95 -23.77 -11.12
C ASP A 160 -9.09 -23.44 -9.88
N ALA A 161 -9.59 -22.56 -9.02
CA ALA A 161 -8.96 -22.22 -7.76
C ALA A 161 -9.01 -23.35 -6.72
N ALA A 162 -9.90 -24.34 -6.91
CA ALA A 162 -10.25 -25.40 -5.96
C ALA A 162 -10.71 -24.83 -4.60
N LEU A 163 -11.54 -23.80 -4.65
CA LEU A 163 -12.12 -23.12 -3.49
C LEU A 163 -13.58 -23.54 -3.30
N ASP A 164 -13.99 -23.77 -2.05
CA ASP A 164 -15.39 -23.95 -1.68
C ASP A 164 -16.05 -22.58 -1.50
N ALA A 165 -16.31 -21.91 -2.62
CA ALA A 165 -16.89 -20.57 -2.68
C ALA A 165 -17.92 -20.50 -3.80
N GLN A 166 -18.98 -19.71 -3.61
CA GLN A 166 -19.92 -19.43 -4.70
C GLN A 166 -19.28 -18.53 -5.76
N ALA A 167 -19.74 -18.63 -7.01
CA ALA A 167 -19.20 -17.83 -8.11
C ALA A 167 -19.35 -16.32 -7.86
N ASP A 168 -20.46 -15.90 -7.25
CA ASP A 168 -20.72 -14.49 -6.94
C ASP A 168 -19.77 -13.99 -5.84
N GLU A 169 -19.56 -14.76 -4.78
CA GLU A 169 -18.61 -14.42 -3.70
C GLU A 169 -17.17 -14.32 -4.22
N PHE A 170 -16.78 -15.23 -5.11
CA PHE A 170 -15.49 -15.22 -5.77
C PHE A 170 -15.31 -13.96 -6.62
N ASN A 171 -16.29 -13.64 -7.47
CA ASN A 171 -16.23 -12.47 -8.34
C ASN A 171 -16.24 -11.16 -7.53
N ASP A 172 -17.06 -11.09 -6.48
CA ASP A 172 -17.09 -9.93 -5.59
C ASP A 172 -15.74 -9.72 -4.88
N THR A 173 -15.10 -10.82 -4.46
CA THR A 173 -13.74 -10.79 -3.89
C THR A 173 -12.70 -10.31 -4.90
N VAL A 174 -12.80 -10.72 -6.16
CA VAL A 174 -11.89 -10.22 -7.23
C VAL A 174 -12.08 -8.71 -7.42
N SER A 175 -13.33 -8.22 -7.44
CA SER A 175 -13.62 -6.79 -7.51
C SER A 175 -13.12 -6.03 -6.28
N ALA A 176 -13.22 -6.62 -5.09
CA ALA A 176 -12.66 -6.06 -3.86
C ALA A 176 -11.13 -5.87 -3.97
N TRP A 177 -10.40 -6.88 -4.46
CA TRP A 177 -8.95 -6.79 -4.65
C TRP A 177 -8.55 -5.82 -5.76
N GLN A 178 -9.33 -5.70 -6.84
CA GLN A 178 -9.12 -4.66 -7.86
C GLN A 178 -9.23 -3.27 -7.24
N LEU A 179 -10.29 -3.01 -6.47
CA LEU A 179 -10.49 -1.72 -5.79
C LEU A 179 -9.38 -1.39 -4.80
N LEU A 180 -8.87 -2.38 -4.06
CA LEU A 180 -7.72 -2.19 -3.17
C LEU A 180 -6.42 -1.90 -3.93
N LEU A 181 -6.18 -2.55 -5.06
CA LEU A 181 -5.03 -2.27 -5.91
C LEU A 181 -5.09 -0.86 -6.51
N GLU A 182 -6.28 -0.41 -6.93
CA GLU A 182 -6.50 0.95 -7.41
C GLU A 182 -6.26 1.97 -6.31
N THR A 183 -6.76 1.71 -5.11
CA THR A 183 -6.56 2.57 -3.94
C THR A 183 -5.08 2.64 -3.57
N ALA A 184 -4.39 1.50 -3.48
CA ALA A 184 -2.95 1.45 -3.24
C ALA A 184 -2.16 2.22 -4.32
N ALA A 185 -2.56 2.09 -5.59
CA ALA A 185 -1.94 2.82 -6.70
C ALA A 185 -2.13 4.33 -6.57
N HIS A 186 -3.35 4.78 -6.27
CA HIS A 186 -3.63 6.19 -5.99
C HIS A 186 -2.81 6.72 -4.81
N THR A 187 -2.73 5.98 -3.70
CA THR A 187 -1.92 6.35 -2.52
C THR A 187 -0.45 6.54 -2.89
N VAL A 188 0.16 5.56 -3.56
CA VAL A 188 1.59 5.61 -3.93
C VAL A 188 1.91 6.73 -4.93
N LEU A 189 1.00 7.03 -5.86
CA LEU A 189 1.22 8.05 -6.88
C LEU A 189 0.93 9.47 -6.38
N SER A 190 -0.23 9.67 -5.76
CA SER A 190 -0.78 10.98 -5.42
C SER A 190 -0.24 11.53 -4.11
N GLU A 191 0.06 10.67 -3.13
CA GLU A 191 0.44 11.10 -1.78
C GLU A 191 1.95 10.98 -1.50
N SER A 192 2.78 10.81 -2.54
CA SER A 192 4.23 10.64 -2.36
C SER A 192 4.92 11.82 -1.66
N PHE A 193 4.38 13.04 -1.73
CA PHE A 193 4.91 14.19 -0.95
C PHE A 193 4.58 14.07 0.53
N LEU A 194 3.34 13.70 0.88
CA LEU A 194 2.95 13.44 2.26
C LEU A 194 3.81 12.33 2.86
N TYR A 195 3.94 11.20 2.16
CA TYR A 195 4.77 10.09 2.59
C TYR A 195 6.24 10.49 2.81
N ASN A 196 6.83 11.24 1.88
CA ASN A 196 8.20 11.72 2.03
C ASN A 196 8.36 12.68 3.22
N ALA A 197 7.39 13.58 3.44
CA ALA A 197 7.40 14.51 4.57
C ALA A 197 7.30 13.76 5.92
N ALA A 198 6.41 12.78 6.01
CA ALA A 198 6.27 11.92 7.18
C ALA A 198 7.53 11.07 7.42
N LYS A 199 8.07 10.45 6.38
CA LYS A 199 9.21 9.52 6.45
C LYS A 199 10.56 10.18 6.74
N HIS A 200 10.90 11.27 6.05
CA HIS A 200 12.29 11.76 5.94
C HIS A 200 12.64 12.93 6.87
N GLY A 201 11.76 13.33 7.76
CA GLY A 201 12.16 14.30 8.78
C GLY A 201 11.06 14.77 9.71
N LEU A 202 9.88 14.12 9.70
CA LEU A 202 8.71 14.65 10.40
C LEU A 202 8.56 16.15 10.12
N THR A 203 8.85 16.58 8.89
CA THR A 203 8.70 17.99 8.47
C THR A 203 7.24 18.39 8.33
N ILE A 204 6.35 17.44 8.66
CA ILE A 204 4.96 17.65 8.96
C ILE A 204 4.84 18.51 10.22
N VAL A 205 4.07 19.58 10.11
CA VAL A 205 3.57 20.31 11.28
C VAL A 205 2.16 19.79 11.54
N HIS A 206 1.92 19.31 12.76
CA HIS A 206 0.60 18.88 13.19
C HIS A 206 -0.25 20.11 13.53
N THR A 207 -1.41 20.23 12.92
CA THR A 207 -2.41 21.21 13.34
C THR A 207 -3.24 20.67 14.50
N ASP A 208 -3.82 21.58 15.28
CA ASP A 208 -4.67 21.25 16.43
C ASP A 208 -5.99 20.59 15.99
N GLU A 209 -6.63 19.81 16.87
CA GLU A 209 -7.94 19.18 16.59
C GLU A 209 -9.06 20.20 16.38
N SER A 210 -8.93 21.40 16.97
CA SER A 210 -9.83 22.52 16.77
C SER A 210 -9.69 23.20 15.40
N THR A 211 -8.72 22.76 14.56
CA THR A 211 -8.53 23.33 13.22
C THR A 211 -9.77 23.08 12.37
N GLN A 212 -10.36 24.16 11.87
CA GLN A 212 -11.51 24.13 10.97
C GLN A 212 -11.25 25.03 9.76
N MET A 213 -11.65 24.54 8.60
CA MET A 213 -11.65 25.30 7.36
C MET A 213 -13.02 25.19 6.72
N ALA A 214 -13.65 26.33 6.46
CA ALA A 214 -14.93 26.42 5.77
C ALA A 214 -14.82 27.40 4.61
N PHE A 215 -15.57 27.13 3.55
CA PHE A 215 -15.76 28.03 2.42
C PHE A 215 -17.17 28.61 2.49
N THR A 216 -17.27 29.93 2.54
CA THR A 216 -18.56 30.62 2.51
C THR A 216 -18.79 31.17 1.09
N PRO A 217 -19.68 30.55 0.28
CA PRO A 217 -20.04 31.09 -1.01
C PRO A 217 -20.75 32.45 -0.85
N PRO A 218 -20.63 33.37 -1.82
CA PRO A 218 -21.37 34.64 -1.77
C PRO A 218 -22.88 34.41 -1.67
N GLY A 219 -23.49 34.82 -0.56
CA GLY A 219 -24.94 34.71 -0.33
C GLY A 219 -25.45 33.31 0.07
N GLY A 220 -24.56 32.38 0.44
CA GLY A 220 -24.93 31.05 0.93
C GLY A 220 -24.31 30.70 2.27
N ASP A 221 -24.69 29.54 2.80
CA ASP A 221 -24.20 29.04 4.09
C ASP A 221 -22.74 28.53 3.98
N PRO A 222 -21.94 28.64 5.05
CA PRO A 222 -20.60 28.08 5.10
C PRO A 222 -20.59 26.57 4.84
N VAL A 223 -19.76 26.13 3.89
CA VAL A 223 -19.49 24.72 3.59
C VAL A 223 -18.20 24.33 4.31
N GLN A 224 -18.28 23.40 5.26
CA GLN A 224 -17.09 22.87 5.92
C GLN A 224 -16.23 22.12 4.89
N LEU A 225 -14.99 22.54 4.72
CA LEU A 225 -14.02 21.88 3.84
C LEU A 225 -13.20 20.84 4.60
N LEU A 226 -12.73 21.20 5.79
CA LEU A 226 -11.84 20.37 6.61
C LEU A 226 -12.10 20.63 8.09
N ALA A 227 -12.20 19.60 8.93
CA ALA A 227 -12.26 19.75 10.38
C ALA A 227 -11.33 18.73 11.05
N GLY A 228 -10.66 19.10 12.13
CA GLY A 228 -9.72 18.22 12.83
C GLY A 228 -8.26 18.41 12.41
N SER A 229 -7.39 17.61 13.01
CA SER A 229 -5.95 17.70 12.79
C SER A 229 -5.53 17.35 11.37
N GLN A 230 -4.46 18.02 10.94
CA GLN A 230 -3.90 17.95 9.59
C GLN A 230 -2.37 17.85 9.67
N PHE A 231 -1.80 17.36 8.58
CA PHE A 231 -0.37 17.49 8.27
C PHE A 231 -0.15 18.67 7.35
N ALA A 232 0.59 19.66 7.83
CA ALA A 232 1.12 20.73 7.01
C ALA A 232 2.55 20.40 6.56
N TYR A 233 2.81 20.42 5.25
CA TYR A 233 4.15 20.15 4.71
C TYR A 233 4.44 20.95 3.44
N LEU A 234 5.72 21.21 3.20
CA LEU A 234 6.20 21.96 2.04
C LEU A 234 6.69 21.04 0.94
N HIS A 235 6.44 21.45 -0.30
CA HIS A 235 6.98 20.78 -1.48
C HIS A 235 7.25 21.78 -2.59
N LYS A 236 8.23 21.45 -3.42
CA LYS A 236 8.73 22.35 -4.45
C LYS A 236 7.82 22.38 -5.70
N PRO A 237 7.51 21.25 -6.36
CA PRO A 237 6.51 21.21 -7.43
C PRO A 237 5.08 21.11 -6.85
N GLN A 238 4.07 21.55 -7.61
CA GLN A 238 2.67 21.53 -7.16
C GLN A 238 2.14 20.12 -6.83
N THR A 239 2.42 19.14 -7.69
CA THR A 239 1.94 17.76 -7.57
C THR A 239 3.05 16.77 -7.91
N PRO A 240 2.99 15.53 -7.41
CA PRO A 240 3.93 14.48 -7.79
C PRO A 240 4.05 14.32 -9.30
N GLY A 241 5.29 14.25 -9.81
CA GLY A 241 5.56 14.04 -11.24
C GLY A 241 5.45 15.28 -12.14
N ARG A 242 4.94 16.42 -11.64
CA ARG A 242 4.89 17.66 -12.44
C ARG A 242 6.29 18.21 -12.73
N LYS A 243 6.53 18.53 -14.00
CA LYS A 243 7.78 19.16 -14.47
C LYS A 243 7.50 20.63 -14.83
N GLY A 244 8.24 21.56 -14.21
CA GLY A 244 8.07 23.00 -14.39
C GLY A 244 6.83 23.56 -13.69
N GLY A 245 6.60 24.87 -13.86
CA GLY A 245 5.54 25.62 -13.17
C GLY A 245 6.06 26.45 -12.00
N THR A 246 5.14 27.03 -11.24
CA THR A 246 5.46 27.77 -10.01
C THR A 246 6.02 26.83 -8.95
N GLU A 247 7.09 27.27 -8.28
CA GLU A 247 7.75 26.51 -7.22
C GLU A 247 7.26 26.96 -5.85
N TRP A 248 7.34 26.05 -4.87
CA TRP A 248 7.02 26.25 -3.46
C TRP A 248 5.53 26.32 -3.14
N TRP A 249 5.08 25.24 -2.52
CA TRP A 249 3.70 24.97 -2.17
C TRP A 249 3.65 24.44 -0.74
N VAL A 250 2.58 24.77 -0.03
CA VAL A 250 2.21 24.13 1.23
C VAL A 250 0.99 23.26 0.99
N SER A 251 1.01 22.03 1.50
CA SER A 251 -0.15 21.17 1.54
C SER A 251 -0.60 20.96 2.97
N LEU A 252 -1.91 21.00 3.17
CA LEU A 252 -2.62 20.66 4.40
C LEU A 252 -3.44 19.39 4.11
N THR A 253 -2.97 18.25 4.61
CA THR A 253 -3.67 16.97 4.43
C THR A 253 -4.37 16.57 5.72
N HIS A 254 -5.68 16.38 5.67
CA HIS A 254 -6.45 15.85 6.78
C HIS A 254 -5.96 14.46 7.15
N THR A 255 -5.86 14.13 8.44
CA THR A 255 -5.48 12.79 8.88
C THR A 255 -6.73 11.94 9.08
N LEU A 256 -6.74 10.73 8.52
CA LEU A 256 -7.85 9.76 8.69
C LEU A 256 -7.28 8.43 9.21
N PRO A 257 -6.83 8.36 10.48
CA PRO A 257 -6.19 7.16 11.02
C PRO A 257 -7.06 5.91 10.94
N ASP A 258 -8.38 6.08 11.07
CA ASP A 258 -9.42 5.07 10.86
C ASP A 258 -9.42 4.53 9.44
N GLN A 259 -9.47 5.41 8.43
CA GLN A 259 -9.38 4.99 7.03
C GLN A 259 -8.06 4.30 6.72
N ASP A 260 -6.96 4.91 7.16
CA ASP A 260 -5.60 4.46 6.86
C ASP A 260 -5.35 3.06 7.47
N ILE A 261 -5.83 2.82 8.70
CA ILE A 261 -5.63 1.53 9.39
C ILE A 261 -6.54 0.44 8.84
N GLU A 262 -7.83 0.71 8.59
CA GLU A 262 -8.76 -0.28 8.05
C GLU A 262 -8.36 -0.69 6.63
N THR A 263 -7.97 0.29 5.80
CA THR A 263 -7.45 0.01 4.46
C THR A 263 -6.16 -0.81 4.53
N ALA A 264 -5.24 -0.49 5.46
CA ALA A 264 -4.01 -1.27 5.63
C ALA A 264 -4.28 -2.71 6.12
N SER A 265 -5.29 -2.93 6.97
CA SER A 265 -5.72 -4.25 7.42
C SER A 265 -6.26 -5.09 6.26
N LEU A 266 -7.09 -4.52 5.39
CA LEU A 266 -7.57 -5.22 4.20
C LEU A 266 -6.44 -5.51 3.19
N ILE A 267 -5.46 -4.60 3.06
CA ILE A 267 -4.25 -4.87 2.28
C ILE A 267 -3.45 -6.03 2.89
N GLN A 268 -3.35 -6.12 4.23
CA GLN A 268 -2.69 -7.23 4.89
C GLN A 268 -3.37 -8.56 4.56
N GLN A 269 -4.71 -8.62 4.56
CA GLN A 269 -5.48 -9.80 4.15
C GLN A 269 -5.23 -10.16 2.67
N ALA A 270 -5.17 -9.16 1.78
CA ALA A 270 -4.83 -9.37 0.37
C ALA A 270 -3.42 -9.96 0.21
N VAL A 271 -2.42 -9.40 0.92
CA VAL A 271 -1.04 -9.90 0.94
C VAL A 271 -0.98 -11.33 1.47
N SER A 272 -1.73 -11.64 2.53
CA SER A 272 -1.84 -13.00 3.07
C SER A 272 -2.39 -13.98 2.03
N SER A 273 -3.49 -13.64 1.37
CA SER A 273 -4.10 -14.49 0.33
C SER A 273 -3.16 -14.72 -0.86
N LEU A 274 -2.54 -13.65 -1.38
CA LEU A 274 -1.53 -13.74 -2.44
C LEU A 274 -0.39 -14.66 -2.04
N TRP A 275 0.13 -14.48 -0.83
CA TRP A 275 1.25 -15.25 -0.33
C TRP A 275 0.90 -16.73 -0.17
N ASN A 276 -0.29 -17.03 0.34
CA ASN A 276 -0.78 -18.40 0.52
C ASN A 276 -1.05 -19.10 -0.82
N VAL A 277 -1.60 -18.39 -1.80
CA VAL A 277 -1.73 -18.88 -3.19
C VAL A 277 -0.37 -19.21 -3.79
N ALA A 278 0.59 -18.30 -3.64
CA ALA A 278 1.95 -18.49 -4.13
C ALA A 278 2.63 -19.65 -3.41
N ARG A 279 2.52 -19.74 -2.09
CA ARG A 279 3.04 -20.84 -1.29
C ARG A 279 2.42 -22.18 -1.71
N ARG A 280 1.10 -22.25 -1.94
CA ARG A 280 0.47 -23.44 -2.53
C ARG A 280 1.10 -23.80 -3.88
N ARG A 281 1.11 -22.85 -4.81
CA ARG A 281 1.60 -23.05 -6.19
C ARG A 281 3.05 -23.50 -6.22
N TYR A 282 3.90 -22.81 -5.45
CA TYR A 282 5.32 -23.05 -5.51
C TYR A 282 5.74 -24.12 -4.54
N THR A 283 5.23 -24.25 -3.32
CA THR A 283 5.75 -25.22 -2.33
C THR A 283 4.85 -26.44 -2.11
N GLY A 284 3.66 -26.46 -2.72
CA GLY A 284 2.70 -27.57 -2.60
C GLY A 284 2.07 -27.67 -1.21
N GLN A 285 1.99 -26.55 -0.47
CA GLN A 285 1.45 -26.51 0.88
C GLN A 285 0.02 -25.97 0.89
N ALA A 286 -0.87 -26.65 1.62
CA ALA A 286 -2.24 -26.17 1.83
C ALA A 286 -2.23 -24.94 2.75
N SER A 287 -3.22 -24.08 2.60
CA SER A 287 -3.36 -22.87 3.41
C SER A 287 -4.81 -22.37 3.38
N GLU A 288 -5.01 -21.06 3.56
CA GLU A 288 -6.29 -20.38 3.53
C GLU A 288 -6.17 -19.08 2.72
N VAL A 289 -7.29 -18.62 2.16
CA VAL A 289 -7.40 -17.32 1.49
C VAL A 289 -8.60 -16.57 2.04
N TRP A 290 -8.56 -15.25 1.94
CA TRP A 290 -9.67 -14.38 2.35
C TRP A 290 -10.67 -14.23 1.21
N LEU A 291 -11.95 -14.50 1.50
CA LEU A 291 -13.07 -13.97 0.74
C LEU A 291 -13.47 -12.64 1.36
N THR A 292 -13.31 -11.56 0.60
CA THR A 292 -13.51 -10.19 1.08
C THR A 292 -14.53 -9.50 0.19
N PRO A 293 -15.72 -9.17 0.71
CA PRO A 293 -16.72 -8.50 -0.10
C PRO A 293 -16.26 -7.11 -0.56
N ALA A 294 -16.64 -6.71 -1.77
CA ALA A 294 -16.25 -5.39 -2.30
C ALA A 294 -16.82 -4.25 -1.43
N GLN A 295 -17.96 -4.50 -0.78
CA GLN A 295 -18.54 -3.55 0.18
C GLN A 295 -17.63 -3.30 1.39
N ALA A 296 -16.99 -4.33 1.95
CA ALA A 296 -16.08 -4.16 3.09
C ALA A 296 -14.88 -3.27 2.73
N VAL A 297 -14.38 -3.38 1.49
CA VAL A 297 -13.34 -2.49 0.97
C VAL A 297 -13.84 -1.06 0.82
N ARG A 298 -15.03 -0.86 0.23
CA ARG A 298 -15.64 0.47 0.11
C ARG A 298 -15.87 1.11 1.47
N ASP A 299 -16.33 0.37 2.46
CA ASP A 299 -16.58 0.89 3.80
C ASP A 299 -15.30 1.34 4.49
N ALA A 300 -14.22 0.56 4.37
CA ALA A 300 -12.91 0.95 4.90
C ALA A 300 -12.36 2.24 4.24
N ILE A 301 -12.59 2.42 2.93
CA ILE A 301 -12.09 3.58 2.18
C ILE A 301 -12.99 4.81 2.39
N TYR A 302 -14.31 4.68 2.27
CA TYR A 302 -15.23 5.81 2.17
C TYR A 302 -15.99 6.09 3.46
N GLY A 303 -16.21 5.08 4.32
CA GLY A 303 -16.94 5.21 5.58
C GLY A 303 -16.38 6.32 6.48
N PRO A 304 -15.09 6.26 6.85
CA PRO A 304 -14.45 7.30 7.65
C PRO A 304 -14.52 8.71 7.05
N VAL A 305 -14.44 8.82 5.72
CA VAL A 305 -14.51 10.09 4.99
C VAL A 305 -15.92 10.69 5.11
N ALA A 306 -16.95 9.86 4.92
CA ALA A 306 -18.34 10.27 5.00
C ALA A 306 -18.76 10.65 6.42
N VAL A 307 -18.38 9.86 7.44
CA VAL A 307 -18.66 10.18 8.87
C VAL A 307 -18.13 11.56 9.25
N LYS A 308 -16.94 11.91 8.76
CA LYS A 308 -16.28 13.19 9.08
C LYS A 308 -16.72 14.35 8.19
N GLY A 309 -17.55 14.11 7.16
CA GLY A 309 -17.93 15.14 6.18
C GLY A 309 -16.72 15.71 5.41
N GLY A 310 -15.63 14.95 5.35
CA GLY A 310 -14.34 15.40 4.82
C GLY A 310 -14.25 15.27 3.31
N HIS A 311 -15.00 16.07 2.56
CA HIS A 311 -14.97 16.02 1.08
C HIS A 311 -13.60 16.41 0.49
N VAL A 312 -12.78 17.14 1.26
CA VAL A 312 -11.41 17.48 0.91
C VAL A 312 -10.45 16.64 1.77
N ARG A 313 -9.52 15.94 1.13
CA ARG A 313 -8.39 15.26 1.80
C ARG A 313 -7.20 16.19 1.93
N THR A 314 -6.83 16.88 0.85
CA THR A 314 -5.67 17.77 0.81
C THR A 314 -6.02 19.12 0.19
N LEU A 315 -5.68 20.21 0.88
CA LEU A 315 -5.58 21.54 0.31
C LEU A 315 -4.11 21.83 0.00
N THR A 316 -3.81 22.18 -1.25
CA THR A 316 -2.49 22.65 -1.68
C THR A 316 -2.57 24.15 -2.02
N HIS A 317 -1.71 24.95 -1.43
CA HIS A 317 -1.69 26.41 -1.55
C HIS A 317 -0.30 26.89 -1.98
N GLU A 318 -0.23 27.73 -3.02
CA GLU A 318 1.02 28.33 -3.47
C GLU A 318 1.54 29.33 -2.43
N LEU A 319 2.83 29.27 -2.09
CA LEU A 319 3.39 30.29 -1.20
C LEU A 319 3.40 31.66 -1.89
N VAL A 320 2.91 32.67 -1.18
CA VAL A 320 2.84 34.06 -1.67
C VAL A 320 4.24 34.55 -2.06
N LYS A 321 4.35 35.10 -3.27
CA LYS A 321 5.61 35.65 -3.81
C LYS A 321 5.48 37.14 -4.07
N LYS A 322 6.62 37.83 -4.09
CA LYS A 322 6.70 39.22 -4.55
C LYS A 322 7.17 39.29 -5.99
N ASP A 323 6.59 40.18 -6.78
CA ASP A 323 7.08 40.55 -8.10
C ASP A 323 8.37 41.40 -8.01
N ALA A 324 8.93 41.76 -9.17
CA ALA A 324 10.12 42.62 -9.26
C ALA A 324 9.92 44.02 -8.64
N ASN A 325 8.67 44.45 -8.45
CA ASN A 325 8.31 45.73 -7.84
C ASN A 325 8.00 45.58 -6.34
N GLY A 326 8.18 44.39 -5.76
CA GLY A 326 7.91 44.11 -4.35
C GLY A 326 6.43 43.91 -4.00
N ARG A 327 5.52 43.84 -4.98
CA ARG A 327 4.08 43.61 -4.79
C ARG A 327 3.80 42.12 -4.69
N PHE A 328 2.82 41.74 -3.85
CA PHE A 328 2.41 40.34 -3.74
C PHE A 328 1.64 39.89 -4.99
N ASN A 329 2.01 38.72 -5.51
CA ASN A 329 1.31 38.06 -6.61
C ASN A 329 0.04 37.36 -6.13
N GLY A 330 -0.82 36.99 -7.08
CA GLY A 330 -1.91 36.04 -6.81
C GLY A 330 -1.37 34.70 -6.33
N VAL A 331 -2.23 33.93 -5.65
CA VAL A 331 -1.93 32.59 -5.16
C VAL A 331 -2.88 31.59 -5.78
N ASP A 332 -2.33 30.46 -6.23
CA ASP A 332 -3.11 29.32 -6.67
C ASP A 332 -3.46 28.40 -5.49
N MET A 333 -4.69 27.91 -5.49
CA MET A 333 -5.21 26.95 -4.51
C MET A 333 -5.82 25.75 -5.22
N HIS A 334 -5.54 24.55 -4.70
CA HIS A 334 -6.05 23.29 -5.24
C HIS A 334 -6.59 22.43 -4.11
N LEU A 335 -7.78 21.89 -4.30
CA LEU A 335 -8.41 20.94 -3.40
C LEU A 335 -8.39 19.57 -4.06
N SER A 336 -8.01 18.55 -3.31
CA SER A 336 -8.15 17.15 -3.72
C SER A 336 -8.79 16.35 -2.59
N GLY A 337 -9.58 15.36 -2.96
CA GLY A 337 -10.25 14.43 -2.07
C GLY A 337 -10.45 13.10 -2.77
N PRO A 338 -10.71 12.01 -2.03
CA PRO A 338 -11.00 10.71 -2.62
C PRO A 338 -12.25 10.74 -3.53
N GLY A 339 -13.13 11.72 -3.36
CA GLY A 339 -14.49 11.67 -3.89
C GLY A 339 -15.30 10.62 -3.13
N LEU A 340 -16.55 10.92 -2.82
CA LEU A 340 -17.47 9.85 -2.41
C LEU A 340 -18.07 9.26 -3.69
N PRO A 341 -18.22 7.93 -3.78
CA PRO A 341 -18.96 7.31 -4.87
C PRO A 341 -20.41 7.84 -4.90
N ASP A 342 -21.07 7.67 -6.04
CA ASP A 342 -22.49 7.97 -6.13
C ASP A 342 -23.30 7.09 -5.16
N GLU A 343 -24.43 7.58 -4.66
CA GLU A 343 -25.30 6.86 -3.71
C GLU A 343 -25.78 5.49 -4.26
N SER A 344 -25.81 5.32 -5.58
CA SER A 344 -26.11 4.04 -6.23
C SER A 344 -24.97 3.01 -6.16
N GLU A 345 -23.74 3.47 -5.96
CA GLU A 345 -22.54 2.63 -5.87
C GLU A 345 -22.14 2.35 -4.42
N TRP A 346 -22.42 3.29 -3.52
CA TRP A 346 -22.16 3.18 -2.10
C TRP A 346 -23.04 4.14 -1.29
N SER A 347 -23.63 3.66 -0.19
CA SER A 347 -24.38 4.50 0.75
C SER A 347 -23.91 4.26 2.19
N HIS A 348 -23.71 5.37 2.91
CA HIS A 348 -23.25 5.34 4.29
C HIS A 348 -24.30 4.69 5.21
N GLY A 349 -23.92 3.66 5.96
CA GLY A 349 -24.82 2.97 6.89
C GLY A 349 -25.65 1.84 6.26
N ALA A 350 -25.41 1.47 5.00
CA ALA A 350 -25.91 0.21 4.42
C ALA A 350 -25.23 -1.04 5.04
N ALA A 351 -24.21 -0.83 5.87
CA ALA A 351 -23.31 -1.83 6.46
C ALA A 351 -23.98 -2.90 7.35
N ASP A 352 -25.23 -2.71 7.80
CA ASP A 352 -25.84 -3.62 8.78
C ASP A 352 -26.23 -5.00 8.24
N TYR A 353 -26.05 -5.30 6.93
CA TYR A 353 -26.49 -6.57 6.34
C TYR A 353 -25.50 -7.28 5.40
N GLY A 354 -24.27 -6.77 5.25
CA GLY A 354 -23.26 -7.39 4.38
C GLY A 354 -22.50 -8.54 5.06
N PRO A 355 -22.07 -9.58 4.33
CA PRO A 355 -21.15 -10.58 4.87
C PRO A 355 -19.82 -9.92 5.26
N LEU A 356 -19.19 -10.42 6.32
CA LEU A 356 -17.85 -9.98 6.75
C LEU A 356 -16.76 -10.76 6.01
N PRO A 357 -15.54 -10.20 5.85
CA PRO A 357 -14.41 -10.96 5.34
C PRO A 357 -14.20 -12.25 6.12
N CYS A 358 -13.98 -13.36 5.41
CA CYS A 358 -13.79 -14.66 6.04
C CYS A 358 -12.66 -15.44 5.36
N GLN A 359 -12.06 -16.37 6.11
CA GLN A 359 -11.05 -17.28 5.58
C GLN A 359 -11.71 -18.58 5.12
N ILE A 360 -11.29 -19.07 3.97
CA ILE A 360 -11.67 -20.38 3.45
C ILE A 360 -10.44 -21.22 3.14
N ALA A 361 -10.60 -22.54 3.19
CA ALA A 361 -9.53 -23.48 2.90
C ALA A 361 -9.05 -23.34 1.45
N LEU A 362 -7.72 -23.29 1.29
CA LEU A 362 -7.00 -23.33 0.02
C LEU A 362 -6.26 -24.68 -0.09
N PRO A 363 -6.94 -25.75 -0.56
CA PRO A 363 -6.32 -27.06 -0.69
C PRO A 363 -5.30 -27.11 -1.82
N VAL A 364 -4.36 -28.06 -1.73
CA VAL A 364 -3.35 -28.33 -2.77
C VAL A 364 -4.01 -29.02 -3.96
N ARG A 365 -3.87 -28.44 -5.16
CA ARG A 365 -4.35 -29.06 -6.41
C ARG A 365 -3.38 -30.13 -6.87
N GLN A 366 -3.85 -31.08 -7.68
CA GLN A 366 -2.97 -32.11 -8.24
C GLN A 366 -1.81 -31.51 -9.05
N GLN A 367 -2.06 -30.42 -9.77
CA GLN A 367 -1.03 -29.71 -10.55
C GLN A 367 0.00 -28.95 -9.68
N ASP A 368 -0.35 -28.61 -8.44
CA ASP A 368 0.56 -27.92 -7.50
C ASP A 368 1.41 -28.95 -6.69
N LYS A 369 1.11 -30.25 -6.81
CA LYS A 369 1.91 -31.30 -6.13
C LYS A 369 3.28 -31.40 -6.78
N ARG A 370 4.32 -31.17 -5.98
CA ARG A 370 5.70 -31.30 -6.44
C ARG A 370 6.11 -32.77 -6.60
N ILE A 371 6.86 -33.04 -7.66
CA ILE A 371 7.71 -34.22 -7.76
C ILE A 371 8.91 -33.98 -6.82
N VAL A 372 9.07 -34.83 -5.81
CA VAL A 372 10.20 -34.76 -4.89
C VAL A 372 11.45 -35.21 -5.64
N SER A 373 12.40 -34.29 -5.83
CA SER A 373 13.70 -34.66 -6.38
C SER A 373 14.48 -35.50 -5.37
N THR A 374 15.09 -36.59 -5.85
CA THR A 374 15.91 -37.50 -5.05
C THR A 374 17.37 -37.04 -4.94
N SER A 375 17.74 -35.91 -5.55
CA SER A 375 19.12 -35.40 -5.48
C SER A 375 19.51 -34.98 -4.05
N SER A 376 20.81 -34.99 -3.74
CA SER A 376 21.36 -34.49 -2.47
C SER A 376 22.00 -33.10 -2.59
N ARG A 377 22.12 -32.56 -3.81
CA ARG A 377 22.83 -31.30 -4.07
C ARG A 377 21.93 -30.09 -3.84
N LYS A 378 22.40 -29.16 -3.00
CA LYS A 378 21.83 -27.80 -2.88
C LYS A 378 22.61 -26.83 -3.77
N LEU A 379 21.91 -25.93 -4.44
CA LEU A 379 22.52 -24.82 -5.17
C LEU A 379 22.62 -23.54 -4.31
N LEU A 380 21.76 -23.40 -3.29
CA LEU A 380 21.80 -22.31 -2.31
C LEU A 380 22.27 -22.80 -0.93
N PRO A 381 23.14 -22.02 -0.25
CA PRO A 381 23.65 -22.40 1.07
C PRO A 381 22.60 -22.30 2.18
N PHE A 382 21.48 -21.62 1.93
CA PHE A 382 20.41 -21.36 2.89
C PHE A 382 19.07 -22.03 2.51
N ALA A 383 19.03 -22.85 1.44
CA ALA A 383 17.79 -23.49 1.04
C ALA A 383 17.28 -24.48 2.11
N PRO A 384 15.96 -24.53 2.38
CA PRO A 384 15.38 -25.50 3.29
C PRO A 384 15.73 -26.94 2.93
N ASN A 385 15.79 -27.82 3.94
CA ASN A 385 16.09 -29.23 3.73
C ASN A 385 15.03 -29.98 2.91
N TRP A 386 13.80 -29.45 2.88
CA TRP A 386 12.65 -29.97 2.14
C TRP A 386 12.52 -29.41 0.72
N SER A 387 13.35 -28.43 0.33
CA SER A 387 13.36 -27.91 -1.04
C SER A 387 13.70 -29.02 -2.05
N SER A 388 13.10 -28.96 -3.24
CA SER A 388 13.39 -29.88 -4.34
C SER A 388 14.83 -29.69 -4.79
N ARG A 389 15.71 -30.59 -4.35
CA ARG A 389 17.15 -30.60 -4.65
C ARG A 389 17.39 -30.83 -6.13
N VAL A 390 18.52 -30.37 -6.68
CA VAL A 390 18.80 -30.50 -8.13
C VAL A 390 19.47 -31.80 -8.46
#